data_AF-A0AAJ8JQU4-F1
#
_entry.id   AF-A0AAJ8JQU4-F1
#
_cell.length_a   1.000
_cell.length_b   1.000
_cell.length_c   1.000
_cell.angle_alpha   90.00
_cell.angle_beta   90.00
_cell.angle_gamma   90.00
#
_symmetry.space_group_name_H-M   'P 1'
#
loop_
_entity.id
_entity.type
_entity.pdbx_description
1 polymer ?
#
loop_
_entity_poly.entity_id
_entity_poly.type
_entity_poly.pdbx_seq_one_letter_code
_entity_poly.pdbx_strand_id
1 'polypeptide(L)'
;MSDLLNQATQAASTAATTAVNTASNLASQATNLVTQAANSDAATNVTAQAKSLGTKATATAGNLAGQAHVQAHSLAPGIISAPGGTANDDVRGQVDRSHDLDPHSDEDKAKLEKLYQNRETAEGLQEKGILKGKPGDALAGKKADLERAIHKDALDHEIAQRPHPDELVKKGILNPDDAPNPQ
;
A
#
# COMPACT_ATOMS: atom_id res chain seq x y z
N MET A 1 -28.35 26.39 -38.67
CA MET A 1 -27.31 25.41 -39.08
C MET A 1 -25.96 26.06 -39.36
N SER A 2 -25.92 27.30 -39.88
CA SER A 2 -24.67 27.98 -40.23
C SER A 2 -23.80 28.40 -39.02
N ASP A 3 -24.41 28.77 -37.89
CA ASP A 3 -23.65 29.25 -36.70
C ASP A 3 -22.87 28.13 -36.00
N LEU A 4 -23.44 26.92 -35.92
CA LEU A 4 -22.76 25.76 -35.33
C LEU A 4 -21.52 25.37 -36.14
N LEU A 5 -21.64 25.39 -37.47
CA LEU A 5 -20.53 25.07 -38.37
C LEU A 5 -19.43 26.14 -38.26
N ASN A 6 -19.79 27.42 -38.25
CA ASN A 6 -18.85 28.52 -38.08
C ASN A 6 -18.13 28.50 -36.71
N GLN A 7 -18.84 28.12 -35.64
CA GLN A 7 -18.27 27.98 -34.30
C GLN A 7 -17.33 26.77 -34.20
N ALA A 8 -17.69 25.65 -34.81
CA ALA A 8 -16.84 24.47 -34.89
C ALA A 8 -15.56 24.74 -35.70
N THR A 9 -15.67 25.46 -36.82
CA THR A 9 -14.51 25.86 -37.63
C THR A 9 -13.58 26.79 -36.86
N GLN A 10 -14.12 27.76 -36.10
CA GLN A 10 -13.32 28.64 -35.25
C GLN A 10 -12.61 27.87 -34.13
N ALA A 11 -13.32 26.96 -33.45
CA ALA A 11 -12.73 26.12 -32.40
C ALA A 11 -11.58 25.24 -32.93
N ALA A 12 -11.79 24.60 -34.07
CA ALA A 12 -10.77 23.81 -34.74
C ALA A 12 -9.55 24.66 -35.13
N SER A 13 -9.78 25.88 -35.65
CA SER A 13 -8.72 26.81 -36.01
C SER A 13 -7.89 27.27 -34.81
N THR A 14 -8.53 27.58 -33.67
CA THR A 14 -7.85 27.94 -32.42
C THR A 14 -7.04 26.77 -31.88
N ALA A 15 -7.62 25.56 -31.83
CA ALA A 15 -6.92 24.37 -31.34
C ALA A 15 -5.71 24.03 -32.23
N ALA A 16 -5.85 24.11 -33.56
CA ALA A 16 -4.76 23.89 -34.50
C ALA A 16 -3.65 24.93 -34.33
N THR A 17 -3.99 26.20 -34.17
CA THR A 17 -3.01 27.27 -33.97
C THR A 17 -2.25 27.09 -32.65
N THR A 18 -2.94 26.73 -31.57
CA THR A 18 -2.32 26.43 -30.27
C THR A 18 -1.39 25.21 -30.38
N ALA A 19 -1.85 24.14 -31.02
CA ALA A 19 -1.03 22.93 -31.21
C ALA A 19 0.25 23.22 -32.01
N VAL A 20 0.13 23.97 -33.11
CA VAL A 20 1.27 24.36 -33.95
C VAL A 20 2.25 25.24 -33.18
N ASN A 21 1.76 26.23 -32.43
CA ASN A 21 2.62 27.10 -31.62
C ASN A 21 3.32 26.32 -30.50
N THR A 22 2.62 25.42 -29.81
CA THR A 22 3.21 24.56 -28.77
C THR A 22 4.27 23.62 -29.37
N ALA A 23 3.97 22.98 -30.49
CA ALA A 23 4.90 22.08 -31.17
C ALA A 23 6.15 22.84 -31.64
N SER A 24 5.97 24.05 -32.20
CA SER A 24 7.09 24.90 -32.60
C SER A 24 7.97 25.29 -31.42
N ASN A 25 7.38 25.63 -30.27
CA ASN A 25 8.14 25.96 -29.07
C ASN A 25 8.88 24.75 -28.48
N LEU A 26 8.28 23.56 -28.52
CA LEU A 26 8.93 22.32 -28.06
C LEU A 26 10.06 21.90 -29.00
N ALA A 27 9.85 22.00 -30.31
CA ALA A 27 10.85 21.71 -31.33
C ALA A 27 12.08 22.61 -31.17
N SER A 28 11.87 23.93 -31.01
CA SER A 28 12.97 24.87 -30.75
C SER A 28 13.75 24.53 -29.47
N GLN A 29 13.07 24.13 -28.40
CA GLN A 29 13.72 23.68 -27.16
C GLN A 29 14.51 22.38 -27.36
N ALA A 30 13.98 21.42 -28.12
CA ALA A 30 14.66 20.16 -28.43
C ALA A 30 15.90 20.37 -29.32
N THR A 31 15.82 21.23 -30.34
CA THR A 31 16.96 21.60 -31.19
C THR A 31 18.08 22.23 -30.36
N ASN A 32 17.74 23.13 -29.42
CA ASN A 32 18.72 23.73 -28.51
C ASN A 32 19.41 22.70 -27.60
N LEU A 33 18.71 21.64 -27.17
CA LEU A 33 19.32 20.53 -26.43
C LEU A 33 20.28 19.71 -27.29
N VAL A 34 19.90 19.39 -28.53
CA VAL A 34 20.74 18.62 -29.46
C VAL A 34 22.03 19.38 -29.78
N THR A 35 21.95 20.69 -29.99
CA THR A 35 23.14 21.53 -30.22
C THR A 35 24.03 21.65 -28.97
N GLN A 36 23.46 21.62 -27.76
CA GLN A 36 24.24 21.56 -26.51
C GLN A 36 24.92 20.19 -26.31
N ALA A 37 24.25 19.09 -26.66
CA ALA A 37 24.80 17.74 -26.57
C ALA A 37 25.95 17.50 -27.55
N ALA A 38 25.93 18.14 -28.73
CA ALA A 38 27.01 18.05 -29.72
C ALA A 38 28.32 18.74 -29.27
N ASN A 39 28.26 19.63 -28.27
CA ASN A 39 29.38 20.49 -27.86
C ASN A 39 29.97 20.15 -26.47
N SER A 40 29.48 19.14 -25.73
CA SER A 40 30.04 18.78 -24.41
C SER A 40 29.64 17.38 -23.92
N ASP A 41 30.60 16.63 -23.35
CA ASP A 41 30.46 15.29 -22.71
C ASP A 41 29.59 15.31 -21.43
N ALA A 42 28.34 15.78 -21.53
CA ALA A 42 27.43 16.02 -20.41
C ALA A 42 26.18 15.12 -20.46
N ALA A 43 26.36 13.81 -20.58
CA ALA A 43 25.25 12.83 -20.67
C ALA A 43 24.23 12.93 -19.51
N THR A 44 24.68 13.33 -18.31
CA THR A 44 23.83 13.50 -17.12
C THR A 44 22.94 14.75 -17.19
N ASN A 45 23.46 15.86 -17.71
CA ASN A 45 22.69 17.10 -17.88
C ASN A 45 21.65 16.96 -19.01
N VAL A 46 22.05 16.33 -20.12
CA VAL A 46 21.15 16.03 -21.25
C VAL A 46 19.99 15.12 -20.80
N THR A 47 20.26 14.08 -19.99
CA THR A 47 19.20 13.18 -19.49
C THR A 47 18.23 13.90 -18.55
N ALA A 48 18.72 14.74 -17.63
CA ALA A 48 17.88 15.51 -16.73
C ALA A 48 17.00 16.54 -17.47
N GLN A 49 17.58 17.23 -18.46
CA GLN A 49 16.87 18.19 -19.30
C GLN A 49 15.86 17.51 -20.23
N ALA A 50 16.20 16.35 -20.82
CA ALA A 50 15.28 15.55 -21.63
C ALA A 50 14.09 15.04 -20.80
N LYS A 51 14.32 14.59 -19.56
CA LYS A 51 13.24 14.19 -18.65
C LYS A 51 12.33 15.38 -18.32
N SER A 52 12.89 16.57 -18.09
CA SER A 52 12.12 17.80 -17.85
C SER A 52 11.29 18.22 -19.09
N LEU A 53 11.84 18.11 -20.29
CA LEU A 53 11.08 18.36 -21.51
C LEU A 53 9.98 17.32 -21.72
N GLY A 54 10.26 16.04 -21.43
CA GLY A 54 9.27 14.97 -21.48
C GLY A 54 8.09 15.23 -20.56
N THR A 55 8.34 15.62 -19.30
CA THR A 55 7.25 15.95 -18.36
C THR A 55 6.49 17.21 -18.77
N LYS A 56 7.17 18.24 -19.28
CA LYS A 56 6.53 19.46 -19.82
C LYS A 56 5.68 19.16 -21.05
N ALA A 57 6.14 18.30 -21.95
CA ALA A 57 5.39 17.88 -23.14
C ALA A 57 4.12 17.12 -22.74
N THR A 58 4.23 16.16 -21.81
CA THR A 58 3.08 15.42 -21.29
C THR A 58 2.08 16.34 -20.60
N ALA A 59 2.54 17.27 -19.75
CA ALA A 59 1.66 18.23 -19.09
C ALA A 59 0.96 19.17 -20.08
N THR A 60 1.68 19.65 -21.09
CA THR A 60 1.11 20.54 -22.12
C THR A 60 0.10 19.81 -23.00
N ALA A 61 0.38 18.56 -23.38
CA ALA A 61 -0.56 17.72 -24.11
C ALA A 61 -1.83 17.44 -23.28
N GLY A 62 -1.68 17.14 -21.99
CA GLY A 62 -2.81 16.97 -21.07
C GLY A 62 -3.66 18.24 -20.94
N ASN A 63 -3.03 19.40 -20.80
CA ASN A 63 -3.74 20.69 -20.71
C ASN A 63 -4.45 21.06 -22.02
N LEU A 64 -3.82 20.83 -23.18
CA LEU A 64 -4.44 21.07 -24.49
C LEU A 64 -5.61 20.12 -24.74
N ALA A 65 -5.48 18.85 -24.38
CA ALA A 65 -6.57 17.87 -24.44
C ALA A 65 -7.74 18.28 -23.53
N GLY A 66 -7.44 18.75 -22.31
CA GLY A 66 -8.43 19.29 -21.38
C GLY A 66 -9.15 20.52 -21.94
N GLN A 67 -8.40 21.48 -22.53
CA GLN A 67 -8.97 22.68 -23.13
C GLN A 67 -9.85 22.36 -24.36
N ALA A 68 -9.40 21.47 -25.24
CA ALA A 68 -10.19 21.01 -26.38
C ALA A 68 -11.47 20.28 -25.93
N HIS A 69 -11.38 19.51 -24.85
CA HIS A 69 -12.54 18.82 -24.27
C HIS A 69 -13.56 19.81 -23.67
N VAL A 70 -13.12 20.79 -22.89
CA VAL A 70 -13.98 21.86 -22.36
C VAL A 70 -14.64 22.65 -23.48
N GLN A 71 -13.90 22.95 -24.56
CA GLN A 71 -14.44 23.63 -25.73
C GLN A 71 -15.51 22.75 -26.43
N ALA A 72 -15.25 21.45 -26.64
CA ALA A 72 -16.23 20.52 -27.20
C ALA A 72 -17.51 20.42 -26.36
N HIS A 73 -17.40 20.45 -25.03
CA HIS A 73 -18.56 20.45 -24.13
C HIS A 73 -19.42 21.72 -24.27
N SER A 74 -18.81 22.88 -24.53
CA SER A 74 -19.60 24.11 -24.81
C SER A 74 -20.39 24.05 -26.12
N LEU A 75 -19.95 23.21 -27.08
CA LEU A 75 -20.68 22.94 -28.32
C LEU A 75 -21.72 21.82 -28.17
N ALA A 76 -21.60 20.92 -27.18
CA ALA A 76 -22.53 19.79 -26.96
C ALA A 76 -22.70 19.46 -25.46
N PRO A 77 -23.65 20.11 -24.75
CA PRO A 77 -23.81 19.99 -23.29
C PRO A 77 -24.35 18.64 -22.77
N GLY A 78 -24.67 17.69 -23.66
CA GLY A 78 -25.39 16.45 -23.33
C GLY A 78 -24.53 15.21 -23.08
N ILE A 79 -23.18 15.33 -23.12
CA ILE A 79 -22.27 14.20 -22.97
C ILE A 79 -21.52 14.35 -21.64
N ILE A 80 -21.86 13.50 -20.68
CA ILE A 80 -21.24 13.45 -19.34
C ILE A 80 -19.77 13.05 -19.51
N SER A 81 -18.85 13.83 -18.93
CA SER A 81 -17.42 13.52 -18.91
C SER A 81 -17.15 12.14 -18.33
N ALA A 82 -16.33 11.34 -19.01
CA ALA A 82 -15.68 10.19 -18.37
C ALA A 82 -14.77 10.73 -17.23
N PRO A 83 -14.69 10.06 -16.06
CA PRO A 83 -13.93 10.55 -14.92
C PRO A 83 -12.43 10.43 -15.20
N GLY A 84 -11.88 11.40 -15.92
CA GLY A 84 -10.45 11.65 -16.03
C GLY A 84 -10.06 12.66 -14.96
N GLY A 85 -9.46 12.19 -13.87
CA GLY A 85 -9.01 13.03 -12.77
C GLY A 85 -7.98 14.05 -13.25
N THR A 86 -8.36 15.33 -13.28
CA THR A 86 -7.42 16.44 -13.28
C THR A 86 -6.94 16.68 -11.86
N ALA A 87 -5.64 16.91 -11.71
CA ALA A 87 -4.93 17.15 -10.44
C ALA A 87 -5.23 18.51 -9.79
N ASN A 88 -6.50 18.94 -9.78
CA ASN A 88 -6.98 20.09 -9.01
C ASN A 88 -8.38 19.72 -8.51
N ASP A 89 -8.41 19.18 -7.29
CA ASP A 89 -9.59 18.82 -6.53
C ASP A 89 -10.37 20.09 -6.19
N ASP A 90 -11.66 20.16 -6.54
CA ASP A 90 -12.63 20.88 -5.70
C ASP A 90 -14.11 20.77 -6.14
N VAL A 91 -14.47 20.49 -7.40
CA VAL A 91 -15.92 20.47 -7.73
C VAL A 91 -16.29 19.51 -8.86
N ARG A 92 -17.03 18.43 -8.48
CA ARG A 92 -17.81 17.45 -9.28
C ARG A 92 -17.13 16.10 -9.55
N GLY A 93 -17.59 15.09 -8.80
CA GLY A 93 -17.23 13.69 -8.95
C GLY A 93 -16.30 13.19 -7.85
N GLN A 94 -16.65 13.43 -6.58
CA GLN A 94 -15.96 12.79 -5.46
C GLN A 94 -16.20 11.29 -5.59
N VAL A 95 -15.16 10.57 -6.04
CA VAL A 95 -15.02 9.15 -5.71
C VAL A 95 -15.06 9.10 -4.20
N ASP A 96 -16.03 8.38 -3.62
CA ASP A 96 -16.13 8.21 -2.19
C ASP A 96 -14.90 7.43 -1.70
N ARG A 97 -13.86 8.18 -1.30
CA ARG A 97 -12.62 7.65 -0.72
C ARG A 97 -12.68 7.61 0.80
N SER A 98 -13.86 7.82 1.41
CA SER A 98 -13.99 7.74 2.87
C SER A 98 -13.67 6.34 3.43
N HIS A 99 -13.69 5.33 2.57
CA HIS A 99 -13.34 3.94 2.88
C HIS A 99 -12.05 3.48 2.18
N ASP A 100 -11.35 4.39 1.48
CA ASP A 100 -10.05 4.07 0.93
C ASP A 100 -9.08 4.01 2.11
N LEU A 101 -8.37 2.88 2.25
CA LEU A 101 -7.39 2.68 3.33
C LEU A 101 -6.13 3.48 3.00
N ASP A 102 -6.25 4.80 2.90
CA ASP A 102 -5.14 5.68 2.62
C ASP A 102 -4.24 5.74 3.88
N PRO A 103 -2.98 5.29 3.78
CA PRO A 103 -2.05 5.31 4.90
C PRO A 103 -1.74 6.73 5.42
N HIS A 104 -2.20 7.77 4.73
CA HIS A 104 -1.99 9.16 5.08
C HIS A 104 -3.23 9.88 5.63
N SER A 105 -4.37 9.20 5.80
CA SER A 105 -5.55 9.75 6.48
C SER A 105 -5.23 10.15 7.93
N ASP A 106 -5.52 11.40 8.30
CA ASP A 106 -5.23 11.89 9.65
C ASP A 106 -6.14 11.27 10.71
N GLU A 107 -7.37 10.91 10.35
CA GLU A 107 -8.29 10.21 11.26
C GLU A 107 -7.79 8.81 11.61
N ASP A 108 -7.24 8.09 10.64
CA ASP A 108 -6.73 6.74 10.86
C ASP A 108 -5.40 6.75 11.61
N LYS A 109 -4.56 7.78 11.41
CA LYS A 109 -3.40 8.02 12.28
C LYS A 109 -3.83 8.25 13.72
N ALA A 110 -4.88 9.05 13.96
CA ALA A 110 -5.38 9.28 15.31
C ALA A 110 -5.94 8.01 15.97
N LYS A 111 -6.68 7.19 15.21
CA LYS A 111 -7.16 5.87 15.69
C LYS A 111 -5.99 4.94 16.01
N LEU A 112 -4.99 4.88 15.13
CA LEU A 112 -3.81 4.05 15.28
C LEU A 112 -2.98 4.46 16.51
N GLU A 113 -2.76 5.76 16.71
CA GLU A 113 -2.08 6.30 17.89
C GLU A 113 -2.79 5.84 19.18
N LYS A 114 -4.12 5.95 19.23
CA LYS A 114 -4.92 5.45 20.36
C LYS A 114 -4.72 3.96 20.62
N LEU A 115 -4.59 3.13 19.58
CA LEU A 115 -4.33 1.70 19.71
C LEU A 115 -2.91 1.41 20.20
N TYR A 116 -1.92 2.20 19.76
CA TYR A 116 -0.54 2.09 20.24
C TYR A 116 -0.41 2.43 21.72
N GLN A 117 -1.17 3.40 22.22
CA GLN A 117 -1.16 3.72 23.66
C GLN A 117 -1.74 2.57 24.52
N ASN A 118 -2.65 1.78 23.96
CA ASN A 118 -3.27 0.64 24.64
C ASN A 118 -2.55 -0.70 24.37
N ARG A 119 -1.41 -0.67 23.69
CA ARG A 119 -0.61 -1.86 23.37
C ARG A 119 -0.03 -2.45 24.65
N GLU A 120 -0.19 -3.76 24.82
CA GLU A 120 0.51 -4.54 25.86
C GLU A 120 2.01 -4.68 25.54
N THR A 121 2.83 -4.80 26.58
CA THR A 121 4.27 -5.08 26.43
C THR A 121 4.52 -6.47 25.83
N ALA A 122 5.70 -6.67 25.23
CA ALA A 122 6.02 -7.97 24.63
C ALA A 122 6.09 -9.07 25.69
N GLU A 123 6.58 -8.73 26.87
CA GLU A 123 6.65 -9.57 28.07
C GLU A 123 5.24 -9.96 28.54
N GLY A 124 4.31 -9.00 28.62
CA GLY A 124 2.93 -9.27 29.01
C GLY A 124 2.20 -10.21 28.02
N LEU A 125 2.56 -10.15 26.74
CA LEU A 125 2.04 -11.11 25.74
C LEU A 125 2.67 -12.51 25.87
N GLN A 126 3.91 -12.62 26.35
CA GLN A 126 4.57 -13.91 26.63
C GLN A 126 3.96 -14.57 27.86
N GLU A 127 3.73 -13.80 28.93
CA GLU A 127 3.09 -14.28 30.16
C GLU A 127 1.66 -14.79 29.90
N LYS A 128 0.92 -14.12 29.01
CA LYS A 128 -0.41 -14.55 28.56
C LYS A 128 -0.36 -15.75 27.58
N GLY A 129 0.83 -16.25 27.24
CA GLY A 129 1.02 -17.39 26.33
C GLY A 129 0.69 -17.11 24.86
N ILE A 130 0.46 -15.83 24.50
CA ILE A 130 0.13 -15.38 23.15
C ILE A 130 1.41 -15.34 22.30
N LEU A 131 2.47 -14.72 22.82
CA LEU A 131 3.76 -14.64 22.15
C LEU A 131 4.67 -15.78 22.63
N LYS A 132 5.10 -16.65 21.73
CA LYS A 132 5.90 -17.86 22.07
C LYS A 132 7.39 -17.61 22.35
N GLY A 133 7.89 -16.42 22.04
CA GLY A 133 9.32 -16.11 22.18
C GLY A 133 9.59 -14.62 22.01
N LYS A 134 10.84 -14.23 21.81
CA LYS A 134 11.18 -12.81 21.60
C LYS A 134 10.59 -12.32 20.27
N PRO A 135 10.15 -11.05 20.18
CA PRO A 135 9.72 -10.47 18.91
C PRO A 135 10.81 -10.63 17.84
N GLY A 136 10.45 -11.16 16.68
CA GLY A 136 11.39 -11.42 15.58
C GLY A 136 12.09 -12.78 15.60
N ASP A 137 11.89 -13.63 16.62
CA ASP A 137 12.39 -15.01 16.57
C ASP A 137 11.48 -15.88 15.69
N ALA A 138 11.87 -16.04 14.42
CA ALA A 138 11.16 -16.86 13.44
C ALA A 138 11.06 -18.35 13.82
N LEU A 139 11.91 -18.83 14.73
CA LEU A 139 11.93 -20.21 15.17
C LEU A 139 11.19 -20.46 16.49
N ALA A 140 10.64 -19.42 17.13
CA ALA A 140 9.97 -19.55 18.43
C ALA A 140 8.85 -20.61 18.44
N GLY A 141 8.05 -20.68 17.36
CA GLY A 141 7.02 -21.70 17.22
C GLY A 141 7.60 -23.12 17.19
N LYS A 142 8.64 -23.35 16.37
CA LYS A 142 9.28 -24.67 16.25
C LYS A 142 9.97 -25.11 17.55
N LYS A 143 10.54 -24.17 18.31
CA LYS A 143 11.12 -24.45 19.63
C LYS A 143 10.04 -24.90 20.62
N ALA A 144 8.91 -24.20 20.67
CA ALA A 144 7.78 -24.59 21.51
C ALA A 144 7.20 -25.96 21.14
N ASP A 145 7.14 -26.27 19.84
CA ASP A 145 6.70 -27.60 19.36
C ASP A 145 7.67 -28.71 19.78
N LEU A 146 8.98 -28.44 19.71
CA LEU A 146 10.01 -29.37 20.16
C LEU A 146 9.95 -29.59 21.69
N GLU A 147 9.83 -28.53 22.47
CA GLU A 147 9.67 -28.61 23.93
C GLU A 147 8.43 -29.44 24.29
N ARG A 148 7.32 -29.24 23.58
CA ARG A 148 6.11 -30.04 23.75
C ARG A 148 6.34 -31.53 23.43
N ALA A 149 7.08 -31.84 22.37
CA ALA A 149 7.40 -33.22 22.02
C ALA A 149 8.29 -33.87 23.08
N ILE A 150 9.30 -33.17 23.58
CA ILE A 150 10.17 -33.64 24.66
C ILE A 150 9.35 -33.93 25.93
N HIS A 151 8.46 -33.01 26.34
CA HIS A 151 7.60 -33.24 27.49
C HIS A 151 6.62 -34.39 27.29
N LYS A 152 6.10 -34.56 26.07
CA LYS A 152 5.24 -35.70 25.72
C LYS A 152 5.99 -37.02 25.90
N ASP A 153 7.19 -37.13 25.35
CA ASP A 153 7.98 -38.37 25.43
C ASP A 153 8.39 -38.69 26.86
N ALA A 154 8.77 -37.66 27.64
CA ALA A 154 9.06 -37.80 29.07
C ALA A 154 7.84 -38.28 29.85
N LEU A 155 6.67 -37.68 29.61
CA LEU A 155 5.43 -38.07 30.25
C LEU A 155 5.03 -39.51 29.90
N ASP A 156 5.15 -39.89 28.62
CA ASP A 156 4.85 -41.25 28.16
C ASP A 156 5.76 -42.28 28.86
N HIS A 157 7.03 -41.94 29.09
CA HIS A 157 7.97 -42.77 29.84
C HIS A 157 7.63 -42.89 31.32
N GLU A 158 7.33 -41.77 31.99
CA GLU A 158 6.98 -41.74 33.41
C GLU A 158 5.65 -42.45 33.69
N ILE A 159 4.68 -42.33 32.79
CA ILE A 159 3.40 -43.06 32.88
C ILE A 159 3.64 -44.57 32.74
N ALA A 160 4.51 -45.00 31.81
CA ALA A 160 4.82 -46.41 31.64
C ALA A 160 5.51 -47.03 32.86
N GLN A 161 6.30 -46.24 33.60
CA GLN A 161 6.98 -46.64 34.83
C GLN A 161 6.19 -46.33 36.11
N ARG A 162 4.91 -45.95 35.99
CA ARG A 162 4.09 -45.55 37.13
C ARG A 162 4.00 -46.69 38.16
N PRO A 163 4.46 -46.51 39.41
CA PRO A 163 4.38 -47.53 40.45
C PRO A 163 2.93 -47.88 40.79
N HIS A 164 2.67 -49.15 41.11
CA HIS A 164 1.36 -49.59 41.58
C HIS A 164 1.03 -48.94 42.93
N PRO A 165 -0.25 -48.63 43.24
CA PRO A 165 -0.67 -48.10 44.54
C PRO A 165 -0.14 -48.88 45.74
N ASP A 166 -0.09 -50.22 45.68
CA ASP A 166 0.42 -51.06 46.77
C ASP A 166 1.91 -50.81 47.07
N GLU A 167 2.71 -50.53 46.05
CA GLU A 167 4.11 -50.16 46.23
C GLU A 167 4.26 -48.81 46.92
N LEU A 168 3.34 -47.88 46.65
CA LEU A 168 3.30 -46.57 47.30
C LEU A 168 2.89 -46.69 48.77
N VAL A 169 1.96 -47.59 49.10
CA VAL A 169 1.60 -47.91 50.49
C VAL A 169 2.79 -48.53 51.23
N LYS A 170 3.49 -49.49 50.60
CA LYS A 170 4.68 -50.10 51.18
C LYS A 170 5.82 -49.09 51.41
N LYS A 171 5.93 -48.09 50.55
CA LYS A 171 6.90 -46.98 50.69
C LYS A 171 6.44 -45.90 51.68
N GLY A 172 5.23 -46.00 52.25
CA GLY A 172 4.67 -45.02 53.19
C GLY A 172 4.27 -43.70 52.55
N ILE A 173 4.13 -43.66 51.23
CA ILE A 173 3.74 -42.46 50.46
C ILE A 173 2.21 -42.35 50.38
N LEU A 174 1.53 -43.50 50.27
CA LEU A 174 0.07 -43.59 50.19
C LEU A 174 -0.48 -44.25 51.45
N ASN A 175 -1.55 -43.71 52.03
CA ASN A 175 -2.24 -44.37 53.13
C ASN A 175 -3.01 -45.58 52.60
N PRO A 176 -3.09 -46.69 53.36
CA PRO A 176 -3.79 -47.89 52.92
C PRO A 176 -5.29 -47.66 52.68
N ASP A 177 -5.92 -46.72 53.40
CA ASP A 177 -7.34 -46.39 53.24
C ASP A 177 -7.63 -45.51 52.00
N ASP A 178 -6.61 -44.84 51.46
CA ASP A 178 -6.69 -43.95 50.30
C ASP A 178 -6.34 -44.66 48.97
N ALA A 179 -5.99 -45.95 49.02
CA ALA A 179 -5.65 -46.72 47.84
C ALA A 179 -6.90 -46.97 46.98
N PRO A 180 -6.90 -46.60 45.69
CA PRO A 180 -8.03 -46.85 44.80
C PRO A 180 -8.26 -48.35 44.67
N ASN A 181 -9.48 -48.80 44.94
CA ASN A 181 -9.88 -50.20 44.83
C ASN A 181 -9.70 -50.67 43.38
N PRO A 182 -9.04 -51.81 43.12
CA PRO A 182 -8.90 -52.31 41.75
C PRO A 182 -10.28 -52.64 41.17
N GLN A 183 -10.68 -51.91 40.12
CA GLN A 183 -11.81 -52.28 39.25
C GLN A 183 -11.34 -53.23 38.14
#